data_AF-A0A939YAS7-F1
#
_entry.id   AF-A0A939YAS7-F1
#
_cell.length_a   1.000
_cell.length_b   1.000
_cell.length_c   1.000
_cell.angle_alpha   90.00
_cell.angle_beta   90.00
_cell.angle_gamma   90.00
#
_symmetry.space_group_name_H-M   'P 1'
#
loop_
_entity.id
_entity.type
_entity.pdbx_description
1 polymer ?
#
loop_
_entity_poly.entity_id
_entity_poly.type
_entity_poly.pdbx_seq_one_letter_code
_entity_poly.pdbx_strand_id
1 'polypeptide(L)'
;MDFDKLPAGYLTENAIEDGCVVFVGNKLIAGKEVWDAFIADVGKNAACIVRVATKQNEKDSFRFIDLSYADSAFSVKTNDGIDKSYKFLNHYAPADGDDPAIECYALTNEENITYAEIERRLASSLANDSIDVFFVYLGIE
;
A
#
# COMPACT_ATOMS: atom_id res chain seq x y z
N MET A 1 -16.27 1.17 -6.88
CA MET A 1 -16.53 -0.08 -7.66
C MET A 1 -16.28 -1.27 -6.73
N ASP A 2 -17.19 -2.23 -6.66
CA ASP A 2 -16.97 -3.46 -5.86
C ASP A 2 -15.96 -4.37 -6.56
N PHE A 3 -15.09 -5.07 -5.80
CA PHE A 3 -14.05 -5.92 -6.37
C PHE A 3 -14.62 -7.03 -7.27
N ASP A 4 -15.81 -7.54 -6.94
CA ASP A 4 -16.50 -8.61 -7.66
C ASP A 4 -17.15 -8.18 -9.00
N LYS A 5 -17.01 -6.91 -9.41
CA LYS A 5 -17.69 -6.37 -10.60
C LYS A 5 -16.75 -5.86 -11.69
N LEU A 6 -15.50 -6.33 -11.69
CA LEU A 6 -14.55 -5.95 -12.74
C LEU A 6 -14.96 -6.58 -14.08
N PRO A 7 -15.02 -5.80 -15.18
CA PRO A 7 -15.30 -6.35 -16.50
C PRO A 7 -14.21 -7.33 -16.93
N ALA A 8 -14.60 -8.34 -17.72
CA ALA A 8 -13.64 -9.24 -18.34
C ALA A 8 -12.69 -8.44 -19.24
N GLY A 9 -11.38 -8.66 -19.08
CA GLY A 9 -10.36 -7.92 -19.82
C GLY A 9 -10.06 -6.54 -19.25
N TYR A 10 -10.30 -6.28 -17.96
CA TYR A 10 -9.89 -5.06 -17.28
C TYR A 10 -8.38 -4.79 -17.44
N LEU A 11 -8.02 -3.66 -18.04
CA LEU A 11 -6.65 -3.27 -18.36
C LEU A 11 -6.13 -2.15 -17.45
N THR A 12 -4.84 -1.84 -17.60
CA THR A 12 -4.18 -0.73 -16.92
C THR A 12 -4.90 0.59 -17.17
N GLU A 13 -5.33 0.86 -18.40
CA GLU A 13 -6.06 2.09 -18.75
C GLU A 13 -7.37 2.24 -17.96
N ASN A 14 -8.10 1.15 -17.74
CA ASN A 14 -9.33 1.18 -16.95
C ASN A 14 -9.05 1.54 -15.48
N ALA A 15 -7.96 1.01 -14.88
CA ALA A 15 -7.56 1.36 -13.53
C ALA A 15 -7.23 2.85 -13.39
N ILE A 16 -6.63 3.43 -14.42
CA ILE A 16 -6.30 4.87 -14.48
C ILE A 16 -7.59 5.69 -14.59
N GLU A 17 -8.49 5.31 -15.49
CA GLU A 17 -9.79 5.98 -15.66
C GLU A 17 -10.66 5.92 -14.39
N ASP A 18 -10.55 4.83 -13.62
CA ASP A 18 -11.22 4.67 -12.33
C ASP A 18 -10.57 5.48 -11.19
N GLY A 19 -9.48 6.21 -11.47
CA GLY A 19 -8.78 7.05 -10.50
C GLY A 19 -7.93 6.28 -9.49
N CYS A 20 -7.50 5.06 -9.83
CA CYS A 20 -6.62 4.27 -8.96
C CYS A 20 -5.18 4.80 -8.98
N VAL A 21 -4.44 4.52 -7.91
CA VAL A 21 -2.97 4.52 -7.92
C VAL A 21 -2.53 3.21 -8.55
N VAL A 22 -1.83 3.26 -9.70
CA VAL A 22 -1.59 2.07 -10.52
C VAL A 22 -0.13 1.68 -10.52
N PHE A 23 0.14 0.42 -10.20
CA PHE A 23 1.47 -0.19 -10.18
C PHE A 23 1.58 -1.37 -11.15
N VAL A 24 2.67 -1.42 -11.91
CA VAL A 24 3.04 -2.56 -12.75
C VAL A 24 4.51 -2.91 -12.54
N GLY A 25 4.80 -4.12 -12.06
CA GLY A 25 6.17 -4.56 -11.78
C GLY A 25 6.89 -3.62 -10.81
N ASN A 26 6.18 -3.24 -9.74
CA ASN A 26 6.52 -2.21 -8.74
C ASN A 26 6.57 -0.77 -9.28
N LYS A 27 6.40 -0.50 -10.59
CA LYS A 27 6.50 0.85 -11.14
C LYS A 27 5.19 1.59 -10.99
N LEU A 28 5.23 2.80 -10.43
CA LEU A 28 4.09 3.70 -10.47
C LEU A 28 3.84 4.11 -11.91
N ILE A 29 2.71 3.70 -12.47
CA ILE A 29 2.27 4.03 -13.82
C ILE A 29 1.38 5.28 -13.82
N ALA A 30 0.54 5.43 -12.79
CA ALA A 30 -0.41 6.54 -12.69
C ALA A 30 -0.92 6.75 -11.26
N GLY A 31 -1.56 7.90 -11.03
CA GLY A 31 -2.25 8.20 -9.76
C GLY A 31 -1.35 8.80 -8.68
N LYS A 32 -0.18 9.34 -9.04
CA LYS A 32 0.69 10.06 -8.08
C LYS A 32 -0.07 11.16 -7.34
N GLU A 33 -0.81 11.98 -8.08
CA GLU A 33 -1.62 13.06 -7.50
C GLU A 33 -2.72 12.56 -6.57
N VAL A 34 -3.31 11.39 -6.86
CA VAL A 34 -4.32 10.74 -6.02
C VAL A 34 -3.68 10.26 -4.71
N TRP A 35 -2.49 9.67 -4.79
CA TRP A 35 -1.73 9.25 -3.62
C TRP A 35 -1.31 10.44 -2.76
N ASP A 36 -0.73 11.48 -3.36
CA ASP A 36 -0.29 12.68 -2.66
C ASP A 36 -1.47 13.39 -1.97
N ALA A 37 -2.65 13.43 -2.61
CA ALA A 37 -3.88 13.95 -2.02
C ALA A 37 -4.34 13.11 -0.81
N PHE A 38 -4.30 11.78 -0.91
CA PHE A 38 -4.62 10.89 0.20
C PHE A 38 -3.69 11.14 1.40
N ILE A 39 -2.37 11.21 1.19
CA ILE A 39 -1.41 11.51 2.26
C ILE A 39 -1.67 12.88 2.88
N ALA A 40 -1.99 13.89 2.06
CA ALA A 40 -2.33 15.22 2.56
C ALA A 40 -3.61 15.22 3.41
N ASP A 41 -4.61 14.42 3.08
CA ASP A 41 -5.86 14.31 3.84
C ASP A 41 -5.69 13.53 5.15
N VAL A 42 -4.89 12.46 5.13
CA VAL A 42 -4.44 11.76 6.35
C VAL A 42 -3.75 12.75 7.30
N GLY A 43 -2.83 13.60 6.80
CA GLY A 43 -2.14 14.60 7.61
C GLY A 43 -3.05 15.67 8.21
N LYS A 44 -4.24 15.88 7.65
CA LYS A 44 -5.29 16.77 8.20
C LYS A 44 -6.25 16.04 9.13
N ASN A 45 -6.02 14.75 9.37
CA ASN A 45 -6.94 13.87 10.08
C ASN A 45 -8.35 13.80 9.43
N ALA A 46 -8.42 13.93 8.10
CA ALA A 46 -9.66 13.87 7.35
C ALA A 46 -9.96 12.44 6.91
N ALA A 47 -11.22 12.02 6.98
CA ALA A 47 -11.62 10.70 6.49
C ALA A 47 -11.43 10.62 4.98
N CYS A 48 -10.66 9.65 4.51
CA CYS A 48 -10.30 9.49 3.10
C CYS A 48 -10.11 8.03 2.72
N ILE A 49 -10.16 7.76 1.41
CA ILE A 49 -9.92 6.43 0.83
C ILE A 49 -9.14 6.58 -0.46
N VAL A 50 -8.18 5.68 -0.67
CA VAL A 50 -7.45 5.52 -1.92
C VAL A 50 -7.48 4.07 -2.35
N ARG A 51 -7.63 3.84 -3.65
CA ARG A 51 -7.53 2.51 -4.25
C ARG A 51 -6.21 2.37 -4.96
N VAL A 52 -5.47 1.33 -4.61
CA VAL A 52 -4.23 0.93 -5.28
C VAL A 52 -4.51 -0.31 -6.12
N ALA A 53 -4.18 -0.25 -7.41
CA ALA A 53 -4.26 -1.36 -8.34
C ALA A 53 -2.83 -1.81 -8.69
N THR A 54 -2.46 -3.03 -8.34
CA THR A 54 -1.11 -3.56 -8.57
C THR A 54 -1.14 -4.88 -9.34
N LYS A 55 -0.19 -5.05 -10.27
CA LYS A 55 0.09 -6.33 -10.94
C LYS A 55 1.58 -6.49 -11.18
N GLN A 56 2.07 -7.73 -11.21
CA GLN A 56 3.51 -7.99 -11.42
C GLN A 56 3.93 -7.76 -12.87
N ASN A 57 3.11 -8.19 -13.83
CA ASN A 57 3.35 -8.00 -15.26
C ASN A 57 2.07 -7.61 -15.99
N GLU A 58 2.21 -7.19 -17.24
CA GLU A 58 1.06 -6.80 -18.09
C GLU A 58 0.01 -7.90 -18.27
N LYS A 59 0.42 -9.17 -18.13
CA LYS A 59 -0.44 -10.35 -18.29
C LYS A 59 -1.12 -10.80 -17.00
N ASP A 60 -0.68 -10.29 -15.85
CA ASP A 60 -1.25 -10.65 -14.55
C ASP A 60 -2.57 -9.93 -14.32
N SER A 61 -3.44 -10.55 -13.51
CA SER A 61 -4.65 -9.88 -13.02
C SER A 61 -4.28 -8.84 -11.96
N PHE A 62 -5.07 -7.76 -11.89
CA PHE A 62 -4.89 -6.77 -10.84
C PHE A 62 -5.25 -7.34 -9.47
N ARG A 63 -4.36 -7.09 -8.51
CA ARG A 63 -4.69 -7.05 -7.10
C ARG A 63 -5.11 -5.63 -6.75
N PHE A 64 -6.26 -5.48 -6.11
CA PHE A 64 -6.74 -4.20 -5.63
C PHE A 64 -6.61 -4.12 -4.12
N ILE A 65 -6.26 -2.94 -3.66
CA ILE A 65 -6.08 -2.61 -2.26
C ILE A 65 -6.83 -1.31 -2.03
N ASP A 66 -7.92 -1.37 -1.28
CA ASP A 66 -8.57 -0.19 -0.72
C ASP A 66 -7.88 0.14 0.60
N LEU A 67 -7.24 1.29 0.65
CA LEU A 67 -6.69 1.87 1.86
C LEU A 67 -7.58 3.04 2.29
N SER A 68 -8.22 2.91 3.45
CA SER A 68 -8.98 4.00 4.05
C SER A 68 -8.34 4.48 5.35
N TYR A 69 -8.59 5.73 5.67
CA TYR A 69 -8.24 6.34 6.94
C TYR A 69 -9.47 7.02 7.53
N ALA A 70 -9.82 6.67 8.76
CA ALA A 70 -10.91 7.26 9.52
C ALA A 70 -10.67 7.01 11.02
N ASP A 71 -11.18 7.89 11.88
CA ASP A 71 -11.10 7.72 13.34
C ASP A 71 -9.67 7.46 13.87
N SER A 72 -8.66 8.07 13.25
CA SER A 72 -7.25 7.90 13.58
C SER A 72 -6.72 6.46 13.39
N ALA A 73 -7.31 5.70 12.48
CA ALA A 73 -6.85 4.37 12.10
C ALA A 73 -6.91 4.18 10.59
N PHE A 74 -6.04 3.31 10.10
CA PHE A 74 -6.04 2.84 8.72
C PHE A 74 -6.75 1.50 8.63
N SER A 75 -7.50 1.29 7.56
CA SER A 75 -8.05 -0.01 7.22
C SER A 75 -7.62 -0.40 5.81
N VAL A 76 -7.27 -1.67 5.64
CA VAL A 76 -6.89 -2.24 4.36
C VAL A 76 -7.87 -3.33 3.98
N LYS A 77 -8.38 -3.25 2.75
CA LYS A 77 -9.22 -4.28 2.17
C LYS A 77 -8.69 -4.68 0.80
N THR A 78 -8.50 -5.98 0.55
CA THR A 78 -8.06 -6.46 -0.77
C THR A 78 -9.10 -7.33 -1.43
N ASN A 79 -9.04 -7.43 -2.77
CA ASN A 79 -9.85 -8.38 -3.52
C ASN A 79 -9.55 -9.86 -3.20
N ASP A 80 -8.38 -10.18 -2.64
CA ASP A 80 -8.05 -11.51 -2.09
C ASP A 80 -8.59 -11.78 -0.67
N GLY A 81 -9.47 -10.93 -0.14
CA GLY A 81 -10.16 -11.17 1.13
C GLY A 81 -9.38 -10.74 2.39
N ILE A 82 -8.28 -10.01 2.25
CA ILE A 82 -7.66 -9.35 3.40
C ILE A 82 -8.56 -8.21 3.85
N ASP A 83 -8.81 -8.15 5.15
CA ASP A 83 -9.54 -7.08 5.84
C ASP A 83 -8.86 -6.88 7.20
N LYS A 84 -8.04 -5.83 7.33
CA LYS A 84 -7.22 -5.56 8.52
C LYS A 84 -7.21 -4.07 8.85
N SER A 85 -6.87 -3.75 10.09
CA SER A 85 -6.70 -2.37 10.54
C SER A 85 -5.36 -2.15 11.22
N TYR A 86 -4.83 -0.95 11.06
CA TYR A 86 -3.50 -0.53 11.52
C TYR A 86 -3.58 0.88 12.09
N LYS A 87 -2.68 1.21 13.01
CA LYS A 87 -2.64 2.54 13.63
C LYS A 87 -1.82 3.55 12.83
N PHE A 88 -0.79 3.09 12.14
CA PHE A 88 0.20 3.96 11.53
C PHE A 88 0.48 3.57 10.09
N LEU A 89 0.72 4.57 9.25
CA LEU A 89 1.26 4.44 7.91
C LEU A 89 2.68 5.00 7.95
N ASN A 90 3.67 4.11 7.99
CA ASN A 90 5.07 4.47 8.01
C ASN A 90 5.60 4.62 6.60
N HIS A 91 6.37 5.67 6.36
CA HIS A 91 7.02 5.98 5.08
C HIS A 91 8.52 5.80 5.23
N TYR A 92 9.10 5.01 4.33
CA TYR A 92 10.53 4.75 4.25
C TYR A 92 11.01 5.16 2.86
N ALA A 93 11.95 6.09 2.82
CA ALA A 93 12.59 6.54 1.58
C ALA A 93 14.00 5.93 1.49
N PRO A 94 14.53 5.71 0.27
CA PRO A 94 15.90 5.26 0.12
C PRO A 94 16.86 6.30 0.73
N ALA A 95 17.77 5.83 1.58
CA ALA A 95 18.87 6.59 2.16
C ALA A 95 20.14 5.72 2.23
N ASP A 96 21.30 6.34 2.49
CA ASP A 96 22.55 5.59 2.69
C ASP A 96 22.47 4.72 3.96
N GLY A 97 22.46 3.39 3.82
CA GLY A 97 22.56 2.46 4.95
C GLY A 97 21.57 1.29 4.92
N ASP A 98 20.91 1.04 6.05
CA ASP A 98 19.96 -0.07 6.33
C ASP A 98 18.52 0.25 5.86
N ASP A 99 18.38 1.24 4.97
CA ASP A 99 17.12 1.71 4.41
C ASP A 99 16.71 0.89 3.18
N PRO A 100 15.41 0.86 2.83
CA PRO A 100 14.97 0.08 1.69
C PRO A 100 15.58 0.60 0.39
N ALA A 101 15.91 -0.31 -0.53
CA ALA A 101 16.41 0.05 -1.86
C ALA A 101 15.44 0.92 -2.67
N ILE A 102 14.16 0.92 -2.30
CA ILE A 102 13.07 1.63 -2.97
C ILE A 102 12.16 2.29 -1.94
N GLU A 103 11.50 3.39 -2.30
CA GLU A 103 10.55 4.06 -1.40
C GLU A 103 9.39 3.12 -1.08
N CYS A 104 9.02 2.99 0.19
CA CYS A 104 7.89 2.16 0.58
C CYS A 104 7.02 2.76 1.68
N TYR A 105 5.75 2.41 1.65
CA TYR A 105 4.80 2.71 2.72
C TYR A 105 4.27 1.41 3.32
N ALA A 106 4.39 1.29 4.64
CA ALA A 106 3.96 0.13 5.39
C ALA A 106 2.97 0.51 6.48
N LEU A 107 1.85 -0.21 6.52
CA LEU A 107 0.90 -0.13 7.61
C LEU A 107 1.36 -0.99 8.78
N THR A 108 1.39 -0.41 9.97
CA THR A 108 1.85 -1.08 11.20
C THR A 108 1.02 -0.63 12.41
N ASN A 109 1.22 -1.31 13.54
CA ASN A 109 0.68 -0.91 14.84
C ASN A 109 1.73 -0.22 15.74
N GLU A 110 2.91 0.08 15.19
CA GLU A 110 4.05 0.72 15.86
C GLU A 110 4.46 1.99 15.08
N GLU A 111 4.36 3.16 15.73
CA GLU A 111 4.53 4.49 15.09
C GLU A 111 5.93 4.77 14.55
N ASN A 112 6.96 4.18 15.16
CA ASN A 112 8.36 4.53 14.89
C ASN A 112 9.21 3.29 14.61
N ILE A 113 8.59 2.26 14.03
CA ILE A 113 9.33 1.07 13.62
C ILE A 113 10.19 1.39 12.40
N THR A 114 11.44 0.92 12.40
CA THR A 114 12.35 1.12 11.26
C THR A 114 12.18 0.02 10.22
N TYR A 115 12.59 0.27 8.98
CA TYR A 115 12.57 -0.75 7.93
C TYR A 115 13.42 -1.98 8.31
N ALA A 116 14.64 -1.76 8.82
CA ALA A 116 15.52 -2.80 9.34
C ALA A 116 14.87 -3.67 10.43
N GLU A 117 14.10 -3.06 11.34
CA GLU A 117 13.37 -3.79 12.37
C GLU A 117 12.22 -4.62 11.77
N ILE A 118 11.52 -4.10 10.76
CA ILE A 118 10.52 -4.87 10.01
C ILE A 118 11.19 -6.08 9.35
N GLU A 119 12.30 -5.90 8.63
CA GLU A 119 13.02 -6.99 7.96
C GLU A 119 13.52 -8.03 8.95
N ARG A 120 14.14 -7.59 10.06
CA ARG A 120 14.62 -8.47 11.12
C ARG A 120 13.49 -9.33 11.68
N ARG A 121 12.33 -8.73 11.98
CA ARG A 121 11.16 -9.41 12.55
C ARG A 121 10.46 -10.33 11.54
N LEU A 122 10.43 -9.96 10.26
CA LEU A 122 9.95 -10.83 9.19
C LEU A 122 10.86 -12.06 8.97
N ALA A 123 12.18 -11.89 9.10
CA ALA A 123 13.14 -12.98 9.01
C ALA A 123 13.21 -13.85 10.28
N SER A 124 12.69 -13.35 11.40
CA SER A 124 12.71 -14.01 12.70
C SER A 124 11.71 -15.17 12.74
N SER A 125 12.16 -16.33 13.20
CA SER A 125 11.28 -17.50 13.46
C SER A 125 10.76 -17.53 14.91
N LEU A 126 11.04 -16.50 15.71
CA LEU A 126 10.61 -16.43 17.10
C LEU A 126 9.16 -15.93 17.17
N ALA A 127 8.27 -16.71 17.77
CA ALA A 127 6.84 -16.37 17.87
C ALA A 127 6.58 -15.00 18.52
N ASN A 128 7.43 -14.58 19.47
CA ASN A 128 7.33 -13.30 20.17
C ASN A 128 7.92 -12.11 19.40
N ASP A 129 8.51 -12.36 18.24
CA ASP A 129 9.18 -11.34 17.40
C ASP A 129 8.45 -11.18 16.06
N SER A 130 7.27 -11.80 15.91
CA SER A 130 6.42 -11.69 14.74
C SER A 130 5.82 -10.28 14.63
N ILE A 131 5.84 -9.73 13.41
CA ILE A 131 5.27 -8.43 13.10
C ILE A 131 4.08 -8.59 12.14
N ASP A 132 2.98 -7.89 12.42
CA ASP A 132 1.90 -7.70 11.46
C ASP A 132 2.12 -6.39 10.71
N VAL A 133 2.52 -6.51 9.45
CA VAL A 133 2.82 -5.38 8.55
C VAL A 133 2.14 -5.60 7.21
N PHE A 134 1.63 -4.53 6.61
CA PHE A 134 1.08 -4.56 5.25
C PHE A 134 1.75 -3.48 4.39
N PHE A 135 2.48 -3.90 3.36
CA PHE A 135 3.07 -2.99 2.38
C PHE A 135 2.02 -2.58 1.34
N VAL A 136 1.76 -1.29 1.22
CA VAL A 136 0.69 -0.73 0.36
C VAL A 136 1.25 -0.06 -0.90
N TYR A 137 2.45 0.49 -0.80
CA TYR A 137 3.11 1.27 -1.85
C TYR A 137 4.60 0.92 -1.85
N LEU A 138 5.12 0.57 -3.01
CA LEU A 138 6.54 0.34 -3.28
C LEU A 138 6.86 1.23 -4.50
N GLY A 139 7.28 2.47 -4.27
CA GLY A 139 7.71 3.38 -5.33
C GLY A 139 9.13 3.03 -5.76
N ILE A 140 9.38 2.88 -7.07
CA ILE A 140 10.73 2.59 -7.58
C ILE A 140 11.48 3.83 -8.04
N GLU A 141 12.81 3.66 -8.08
CA GLU A 141 13.80 4.25 -8.99
C GLU A 141 13.28 4.71 -10.36
#